data_AF-A0AAV8XD83-F1
#
_entry.id   AF-A0AAV8XD83-F1
#
_cell.length_a   1.000
_cell.length_b   1.000
_cell.length_c   1.000
_cell.angle_alpha   90.00
_cell.angle_beta   90.00
_cell.angle_gamma   90.00
#
_symmetry.space_group_name_H-M   'P 1'
#
loop_
_entity.id
_entity.type
_entity.pdbx_description
1 polymer ?
#
loop_
_entity_poly.entity_id
_entity_poly.type
_entity_poly.pdbx_seq_one_letter_code
_entity_poly.pdbx_strand_id
1 'polypeptide(L)'
;MYGGMPHDERVEKVNVMMGELKKTLDSVTMEHMELSKQMGAEESEVEKAKLAFLMGQADAKVHGLSVLMLHYCSSLQVTQEKIV
;
A
#
# COMPACT_ATOMS: atom_id res chain seq x y z
N MET A 1 -15.79 -0.19 -9.92
CA MET A 1 -15.87 -0.53 -8.49
C MET A 1 -17.27 -0.27 -7.94
N TYR A 2 -17.83 -1.20 -7.15
CA TYR A 2 -19.10 -1.03 -6.43
C TYR A 2 -20.30 -0.57 -7.28
N GLY A 3 -20.37 -1.02 -8.54
CA GLY A 3 -21.32 -0.54 -9.56
C GLY A 3 -22.78 -0.44 -9.10
N GLY A 4 -23.24 -1.40 -8.30
CA GLY A 4 -24.62 -1.48 -7.82
C GLY A 4 -24.91 -0.78 -6.48
N MET A 5 -23.94 -0.11 -5.86
CA MET A 5 -24.16 0.61 -4.60
C MET A 5 -24.62 2.06 -4.85
N PRO A 6 -25.48 2.64 -3.99
CA PRO A 6 -25.74 4.07 -3.95
C PRO A 6 -24.44 4.88 -3.86
N HIS A 7 -24.49 6.13 -4.34
CA HIS A 7 -23.30 6.99 -4.40
C HIS A 7 -22.66 7.18 -3.02
N ASP A 8 -23.46 7.55 -2.01
CA ASP A 8 -22.96 7.81 -0.65
C ASP A 8 -22.31 6.57 -0.03
N GLU A 9 -22.98 5.41 -0.13
CA GLU A 9 -22.44 4.13 0.37
C GLU A 9 -21.14 3.74 -0.34
N ARG A 10 -21.05 4.02 -1.64
CA ARG A 10 -19.84 3.78 -2.43
C ARG A 10 -18.69 4.66 -1.98
N VAL A 11 -18.94 5.95 -1.75
CA VAL A 11 -17.92 6.90 -1.26
C VAL A 11 -17.43 6.47 0.12
N GLU A 12 -18.35 6.15 1.03
CA GLU A 12 -18.00 5.66 2.37
C GLU A 12 -17.15 4.39 2.28
N LYS A 13 -17.57 3.42 1.46
CA LYS A 13 -16.82 2.17 1.30
C LYS A 13 -15.43 2.39 0.73
N VAL A 14 -15.28 3.28 -0.25
CA VAL A 14 -13.98 3.62 -0.82
C VAL A 14 -13.09 4.32 0.21
N ASN A 15 -13.63 5.24 1.01
CA ASN A 15 -12.88 5.92 2.08
C ASN A 15 -12.38 4.93 3.15
N VAL A 16 -13.23 3.98 3.57
CA VAL A 16 -12.82 2.92 4.50
C VAL A 16 -11.68 2.09 3.92
N MET A 17 -11.81 1.64 2.66
CA MET A 17 -10.76 0.86 2.00
C MET A 17 -9.46 1.65 1.86
N MET A 18 -9.54 2.95 1.53
CA MET A 18 -8.36 3.82 1.46
C MET A 18 -7.67 3.96 2.81
N GLY A 19 -8.45 4.08 3.90
CA GLY A 19 -7.92 4.13 5.26
C GLY A 19 -7.15 2.87 5.64
N GLU A 20 -7.73 1.70 5.39
CA GLU A 20 -7.07 0.41 5.65
C GLU A 20 -5.84 0.19 4.76
N LEU A 21 -5.93 0.60 3.49
CA LEU A 21 -4.82 0.51 2.56
C LEU A 21 -3.65 1.41 2.97
N LYS A 22 -3.94 2.63 3.43
CA LYS A 22 -2.93 3.54 3.97
C LYS A 22 -2.24 2.94 5.20
N LYS A 23 -3.00 2.45 6.19
CA LYS A 23 -2.43 1.81 7.38
C LYS A 23 -1.50 0.65 7.01
N THR A 24 -1.92 -0.16 6.05
CA THR A 24 -1.14 -1.30 5.57
C THR A 24 0.13 -0.84 4.86
N LEU A 25 0.03 0.16 3.98
CA LEU A 25 1.19 0.72 3.29
C LEU A 25 2.18 1.34 4.27
N ASP A 26 1.72 2.14 5.23
CA ASP A 26 2.56 2.74 6.26
C ASP A 26 3.33 1.65 7.03
N SER A 27 2.65 0.57 7.44
CA SER A 27 3.28 -0.56 8.13
C SER A 27 4.34 -1.26 7.29
N VAL A 28 4.06 -1.55 6.01
CA VAL A 28 5.03 -2.22 5.12
C VAL A 28 6.22 -1.31 4.82
N THR A 29 5.99 0.00 4.69
CA THR A 29 7.06 0.97 4.45
C THR A 29 7.97 1.09 5.68
N MET A 30 7.42 1.00 6.90
CA MET A 30 8.20 0.89 8.13
C MET A 30 9.02 -0.40 8.18
N GLU A 31 8.43 -1.55 7.86
CA GLU A 31 9.14 -2.85 7.77
C GLU A 31 10.30 -2.77 6.77
N HIS A 32 10.06 -2.20 5.58
CA HIS A 32 11.10 -1.96 4.58
C HIS A 32 12.24 -1.09 5.13
N MET A 33 11.92 0.00 5.83
CA MET A 33 12.93 0.88 6.44
C MET A 33 13.77 0.15 7.49
N GLU A 34 13.14 -0.69 8.32
CA GLU A 34 13.83 -1.50 9.33
C GLU A 34 14.76 -2.54 8.69
N LEU A 35 14.29 -3.25 7.66
CA LEU A 35 15.11 -4.20 6.90
C LEU A 35 16.32 -3.50 6.26
N SER A 36 16.15 -2.27 5.77
CA SER A 36 17.23 -1.50 5.14
C SER A 36 18.30 -1.12 6.15
N LYS A 37 17.88 -0.77 7.38
CA LYS A 37 18.79 -0.47 8.48
C LYS A 37 19.55 -1.71 8.93
N GLN A 38 18.87 -2.85 9.05
CA GLN A 38 19.49 -4.13 9.43
C GLN A 38 20.53 -4.57 8.40
N MET A 39 20.20 -4.48 7.11
CA MET A 39 21.11 -4.86 6.02
C MET A 39 22.39 -4.01 6.00
N GLY A 40 22.31 -2.73 6.38
CA GLY A 40 23.49 -1.85 6.48
C GLY A 40 24.38 -2.12 7.69
N ALA A 41 23.89 -2.84 8.70
CA ALA A 41 24.64 -3.17 9.93
C ALA A 41 25.11 -4.64 9.98
N GLU A 42 24.59 -5.50 9.11
CA GLU A 42 24.91 -6.93 9.07
C GLU A 42 26.27 -7.18 8.37
N GLU A 43 27.08 -8.06 8.93
CA GLU A 43 28.39 -8.44 8.37
C GLU A 43 28.34 -9.83 7.70
N SER A 44 27.42 -10.70 8.12
CA SER A 44 27.24 -12.03 7.56
C SER A 44 26.60 -11.98 6.17
N GLU A 45 27.31 -12.48 5.16
CA GLU A 45 26.79 -12.58 3.78
C GLU A 45 25.53 -13.45 3.69
N VAL A 46 25.40 -14.47 4.54
CA VAL A 46 24.21 -15.34 4.58
C VAL A 46 23.00 -14.56 5.11
N GLU A 47 23.17 -13.79 6.19
CA GLU A 47 22.08 -12.99 6.74
C GLU A 47 21.74 -11.82 5.82
N LYS A 48 22.72 -11.20 5.15
CA LYS A 48 22.47 -10.21 4.09
C LYS A 48 21.63 -10.77 2.96
N ALA A 49 21.92 -11.98 2.48
CA ALA A 49 21.13 -12.61 1.42
C ALA A 49 19.67 -12.83 1.86
N LYS A 50 19.46 -13.24 3.11
CA LYS A 50 18.12 -13.39 3.70
C LYS A 50 17.40 -12.05 3.84
N LEU A 51 18.08 -11.01 4.33
CA LEU A 51 17.53 -9.66 4.44
C LEU A 51 17.18 -9.07 3.06
N ALA A 52 18.01 -9.29 2.04
CA ALA A 52 17.73 -8.88 0.67
C ALA A 52 16.49 -9.58 0.09
N PHE A 53 16.30 -10.87 0.39
CA PHE A 53 15.08 -11.59 0.01
C PHE A 53 13.82 -11.03 0.70
N LEU A 54 13.92 -10.71 1.99
CA LEU A 54 12.82 -10.07 2.74
C LEU A 54 12.53 -8.66 2.20
N MET A 55 13.58 -7.91 1.84
CA MET A 55 13.45 -6.59 1.21
C MET A 55 12.67 -6.67 -0.10
N GLY A 56 13.03 -7.61 -0.98
CA GLY A 56 12.32 -7.80 -2.25
C GLY A 56 10.84 -8.14 -2.08
N GLN A 57 10.47 -8.85 -1.00
CA GLN A 57 9.07 -9.08 -0.66
C GLN A 57 8.37 -7.80 -0.16
N ALA A 58 9.06 -6.99 0.65
CA ALA A 58 8.53 -5.71 1.10
C ALA A 58 8.32 -4.76 -0.09
N ASP A 59 9.26 -4.69 -1.03
CA ASP A 59 9.15 -3.92 -2.28
C ASP A 59 7.94 -4.33 -3.11
N ALA A 60 7.76 -5.64 -3.33
CA ALA A 60 6.62 -6.16 -4.07
C ALA A 60 5.28 -5.77 -3.42
N LYS A 61 5.21 -5.82 -2.08
CA LYS A 61 4.03 -5.35 -1.32
C LYS A 61 3.82 -3.85 -1.48
N VAL A 62 4.86 -3.02 -1.31
CA VAL A 62 4.77 -1.55 -1.48
C VAL A 62 4.24 -1.20 -2.86
N HIS A 63 4.77 -1.82 -3.92
CA HIS A 63 4.29 -1.61 -5.29
C HIS A 63 2.83 -2.02 -5.46
N GLY A 64 2.44 -3.21 -5.02
CA GLY A 64 1.05 -3.68 -5.11
C GLY A 64 0.06 -2.77 -4.38
N LEU A 65 0.41 -2.35 -3.15
CA LEU A 65 -0.41 -1.44 -2.35
C LEU A 65 -0.50 -0.04 -2.98
N SER A 66 0.60 0.46 -3.56
CA SER A 66 0.63 1.74 -4.27
C SER A 66 -0.30 1.74 -5.49
N VAL A 67 -0.30 0.66 -6.27
CA VAL A 67 -1.22 0.50 -7.41
C VAL A 67 -2.68 0.48 -6.95
N LEU A 68 -2.98 -0.23 -5.86
CA LEU A 68 -4.31 -0.23 -5.27
C LEU A 68 -4.71 1.18 -4.80
N MET A 69 -3.80 1.94 -4.19
CA MET A 69 -4.08 3.31 -3.74
C MET A 69 -4.44 4.18 -4.93
N LEU A 70 -3.67 4.12 -6.01
CA LEU A 70 -3.96 4.86 -7.25
C LEU A 70 -5.32 4.46 -7.83
N HIS A 71 -5.66 3.17 -7.83
CA HIS A 71 -6.96 2.69 -8.30
C HIS A 71 -8.13 3.26 -7.48
N TYR A 72 -8.00 3.29 -6.15
CA TYR A 72 -9.01 3.89 -5.28
C TYR A 72 -9.06 5.42 -5.39
N CYS A 73 -7.93 6.11 -5.56
CA CYS A 73 -7.87 7.56 -5.79
C CYS A 73 -8.58 7.94 -7.08
N SER A 74 -8.33 7.20 -8.16
CA SER A 74 -9.03 7.41 -9.44
C SER A 74 -10.54 7.17 -9.30
N SER A 75 -10.94 6.14 -8.55
CA SER A 75 -12.35 5.87 -8.27
C SER A 75 -13.03 7.00 -7.47
N LEU A 76 -12.33 7.60 -6.50
CA LEU A 76 -12.81 8.77 -5.76
C LEU A 76 -12.95 10.00 -6.66
N GLN A 77 -11.93 10.31 -7.46
CA GLN A 77 -11.95 11.44 -8.38
C GLN A 77 -13.16 11.38 -9.32
N VAL A 78 -13.38 10.23 -9.98
CA VAL A 78 -14.54 10.03 -10.88
C VAL A 78 -15.88 10.16 -10.13
N THR A 79 -15.92 9.78 -8.86
CA THR A 79 -17.15 9.82 -8.05
C THR A 79 -17.44 11.23 -7.53
N GLN A 80 -16.41 12.02 -7.26
CA GLN A 80 -16.50 13.40 -6.77
C GLN A 80 -16.68 14.43 -7.90
N GLU A 81 -16.04 14.23 -9.07
CA GLU A 81 -16.18 15.09 -10.24
C GLU A 81 -17.60 15.07 -10.84
N LYS A 82 -18.37 13.99 -10.62
CA LYS A 82 -19.78 13.90 -11.04
C LYS A 82 -20.76 14.72 -10.21
N ILE A 83 -20.29 15.43 -9.17
CA ILE A 83 -21.11 16.26 -8.27
C ILE A 83 -20.98 17.77 -8.62
N VAL A 84 -20.22 18.15 -9.66
CA VAL A 84 -20.15 19.53 -10.18
C VAL A 84 -21.09 19.72 -11.37
#